data_AF-A0AA90NMZ5-F1
#
_entry.id   AF-A0AA90NMZ5-F1
#
_cell.length_a   1.000
_cell.length_b   1.000
_cell.length_c   1.000
_cell.angle_alpha   90.00
_cell.angle_beta   90.00
_cell.angle_gamma   90.00
#
_symmetry.space_group_name_H-M   'P 1'
#
loop_
_entity.id
_entity.type
_entity.pdbx_description
1 polymer ?
#
loop_
_entity_poly.entity_id
_entity_poly.type
_entity_poly.pdbx_seq_one_letter_code
_entity_poly.pdbx_strand_id
1 'polypeptide(L)'
;MSPKKSWLLPLVVTPVLASCSLFGPSIDFEALTKDIADKLNAEYAKLGAKVDVVNCDDSERRPKPGYRFTCEATVREATVPVEVTVKDDDMAVEFVTLQKLFDLGSAGPTLAPSVSKQVNAAVSVDCGTGLKALPPGGSFRCAARDTTGGSATLVYTVGPMRGEDQWAIKPS
;
A
#
# COMPACT_ATOMS: atom_id res chain seq x y z
N MET A 1 -10.90 -87.44 2.86
CA MET A 1 -10.06 -86.64 1.93
C MET A 1 -10.89 -85.46 1.44
N SER A 2 -10.37 -84.23 1.64
CA SER A 2 -10.87 -82.98 1.05
C SER A 2 -10.80 -83.02 -0.50
N PRO A 3 -11.48 -82.13 -1.25
CA PRO A 3 -11.00 -80.74 -1.37
C PRO A 3 -12.10 -79.66 -1.33
N LYS A 4 -11.69 -78.50 -0.80
CA LYS A 4 -12.40 -77.21 -0.82
C LYS A 4 -12.33 -76.62 -2.24
N LYS A 5 -13.43 -76.06 -2.75
CA LYS A 5 -13.41 -75.27 -4.00
C LYS A 5 -13.90 -73.85 -3.74
N SER A 6 -12.93 -72.94 -3.77
CA SER A 6 -13.03 -71.50 -3.61
C SER A 6 -13.72 -70.87 -4.82
N TRP A 7 -14.67 -69.97 -4.61
CA TRP A 7 -15.29 -69.17 -5.67
C TRP A 7 -14.81 -67.72 -5.53
N LEU A 8 -14.16 -67.24 -6.60
CA LEU A 8 -13.48 -65.95 -6.72
C LEU A 8 -14.50 -64.84 -7.01
N LEU A 9 -14.45 -63.77 -6.24
CA LEU A 9 -15.14 -62.49 -6.50
C LEU A 9 -14.39 -61.69 -7.58
N PRO A 10 -15.09 -60.96 -8.47
CA PRO A 10 -14.45 -60.10 -9.46
C PRO A 10 -14.04 -58.76 -8.83
N LEU A 11 -12.75 -58.41 -8.95
CA LEU A 11 -12.22 -57.08 -8.62
C LEU A 11 -12.67 -56.07 -9.68
N VAL A 12 -13.41 -55.05 -9.26
CA VAL A 12 -13.67 -53.83 -10.06
C VAL A 12 -12.49 -52.88 -9.83
N VAL A 13 -11.71 -52.61 -10.88
CA VAL A 13 -10.59 -51.66 -10.85
C VAL A 13 -11.10 -50.30 -11.31
N THR A 14 -11.38 -49.39 -10.37
CA THR A 14 -11.66 -47.98 -10.66
C THR A 14 -10.34 -47.22 -10.84
N PRO A 15 -10.09 -46.57 -11.99
CA PRO A 15 -8.91 -45.73 -12.18
C PRO A 15 -9.05 -44.47 -11.31
N VAL A 16 -8.18 -44.35 -10.31
CA VAL A 16 -8.04 -43.12 -9.53
C VAL A 16 -7.34 -42.11 -10.43
N LEU A 17 -8.11 -41.18 -10.99
CA LEU A 17 -7.56 -39.98 -11.62
C LEU A 17 -6.87 -39.17 -10.52
N ALA A 18 -5.58 -39.41 -10.33
CA ALA A 18 -4.71 -38.49 -9.63
C ALA A 18 -4.65 -37.22 -10.47
N SER A 19 -5.50 -36.23 -10.13
CA SER A 19 -5.40 -34.87 -10.64
C SER A 19 -4.12 -34.26 -10.06
N CYS A 20 -2.97 -34.62 -10.65
CA CYS A 20 -1.75 -33.88 -10.46
C CYS A 20 -2.02 -32.47 -10.98
N SER A 21 -2.03 -31.49 -10.09
CA SER A 21 -1.87 -30.08 -10.41
C SER A 21 -0.53 -29.93 -11.15
N LEU A 22 -0.53 -30.13 -12.47
CA LEU A 22 0.61 -30.03 -13.40
C LEU A 22 1.15 -28.60 -13.54
N PHE A 23 0.76 -27.74 -12.61
CA PHE A 23 0.81 -26.31 -12.64
C PHE A 23 1.29 -25.95 -11.24
N GLY A 24 2.59 -25.69 -11.10
CA GLY A 24 3.22 -25.33 -9.83
C GLY A 24 2.58 -24.10 -9.18
N PRO A 25 3.02 -23.74 -7.96
CA PRO A 25 2.44 -22.63 -7.20
C PRO A 25 2.44 -21.35 -8.03
N SER A 26 1.38 -20.55 -7.87
CA SER A 26 1.19 -19.26 -8.54
C SER A 26 0.70 -18.24 -7.53
N ILE A 27 0.99 -16.97 -7.76
CA ILE A 27 0.49 -15.88 -6.93
C ILE A 27 -1.05 -15.86 -6.98
N ASP A 28 -1.67 -15.88 -5.81
CA ASP A 28 -3.09 -15.57 -5.64
C ASP A 28 -3.25 -14.05 -5.57
N PHE A 29 -3.50 -13.43 -6.73
CA PHE A 29 -3.67 -11.98 -6.84
C PHE A 29 -4.91 -11.46 -6.11
N GLU A 30 -5.95 -12.28 -5.94
CA GLU A 30 -7.14 -11.89 -5.18
C GLU A 30 -6.80 -11.81 -3.69
N ALA A 31 -6.12 -12.82 -3.16
CA ALA A 31 -5.64 -12.80 -1.77
C ALA A 31 -4.63 -11.66 -1.53
N LEU A 32 -3.70 -11.44 -2.47
CA LEU A 32 -2.70 -10.37 -2.39
C LEU A 32 -3.33 -8.98 -2.38
N THR A 33 -4.22 -8.68 -3.34
CA THR A 33 -4.88 -7.37 -3.43
C THR A 33 -5.73 -7.09 -2.18
N LYS A 34 -6.38 -8.13 -1.63
CA LYS A 34 -7.10 -8.06 -0.36
C LYS A 34 -6.17 -7.75 0.82
N ASP A 35 -5.05 -8.45 0.95
CA ASP A 35 -4.10 -8.23 2.05
C ASP A 35 -3.48 -6.83 2.00
N ILE A 36 -3.13 -6.34 0.79
CA ILE A 36 -2.68 -4.96 0.57
C ILE A 36 -3.76 -3.98 1.03
N ALA A 37 -5.00 -4.16 0.59
CA ALA A 37 -6.11 -3.26 0.95
C ALA A 37 -6.36 -3.25 2.47
N ASP A 38 -6.38 -4.41 3.11
CA ASP A 38 -6.62 -4.54 4.56
C ASP A 38 -5.52 -3.83 5.37
N LYS A 39 -4.25 -4.02 5.01
CA LYS A 39 -3.12 -3.35 5.68
C LYS A 39 -3.16 -1.83 5.49
N LEU A 40 -3.37 -1.36 4.27
CA LEU A 40 -3.44 0.08 3.98
C LEU A 40 -4.65 0.75 4.62
N ASN A 41 -5.80 0.07 4.68
CA ASN A 41 -6.98 0.56 5.41
C ASN A 41 -6.70 0.79 6.89
N ALA A 42 -5.95 -0.13 7.53
CA ALA A 42 -5.54 0.04 8.92
C ALA A 42 -4.61 1.25 9.09
N GLU A 43 -3.65 1.44 8.18
CA GLU A 43 -2.71 2.58 8.22
C GLU A 43 -3.39 3.93 7.96
N TYR A 44 -4.38 3.97 7.06
CA TYR A 44 -5.05 5.20 6.60
C TYR A 44 -6.33 5.53 7.38
N ALA A 45 -6.75 4.68 8.31
CA ALA A 45 -7.89 4.95 9.20
C ALA A 45 -7.74 6.29 9.95
N LYS A 46 -6.51 6.65 10.36
CA LYS A 46 -6.20 7.93 11.02
C LYS A 46 -6.42 9.17 10.13
N LEU A 47 -6.41 8.97 8.81
CA LEU A 47 -6.69 10.01 7.81
C LEU A 47 -8.17 10.01 7.39
N GLY A 48 -9.00 9.15 7.98
CA GLY A 48 -10.39 8.94 7.56
C GLY A 48 -10.52 8.43 6.12
N ALA A 49 -9.47 7.79 5.59
CA ALA A 49 -9.42 7.33 4.21
C ALA A 49 -9.46 5.80 4.14
N LYS A 50 -9.97 5.27 3.02
CA LYS A 50 -10.03 3.84 2.73
C LYS A 50 -9.56 3.58 1.30
N VAL A 51 -8.95 2.43 1.09
CA VAL A 51 -8.60 1.91 -0.22
C VAL A 51 -9.88 1.51 -0.95
N ASP A 52 -10.05 2.07 -2.14
CA ASP A 52 -11.20 1.77 -3.02
C ASP A 52 -10.92 0.54 -3.88
N VAL A 53 -9.71 0.46 -4.44
CA VAL A 53 -9.27 -0.65 -5.30
C VAL A 53 -7.76 -0.81 -5.22
N VAL A 54 -7.30 -2.05 -5.33
CA VAL A 54 -5.89 -2.39 -5.57
C VAL A 54 -5.81 -3.11 -6.90
N ASN A 55 -4.98 -2.60 -7.81
CA ASN A 55 -4.72 -3.24 -9.10
C ASN A 55 -3.26 -3.64 -9.21
N CYS A 56 -2.98 -4.87 -9.61
CA CYS A 56 -1.62 -5.37 -9.77
C CYS A 56 -1.41 -5.80 -11.22
N ASP A 57 -0.20 -5.65 -11.75
CA ASP A 57 0.17 -6.33 -13.00
C ASP A 57 0.20 -7.84 -12.75
N ASP A 58 -0.79 -8.55 -13.27
CA ASP A 58 -0.97 -10.00 -13.10
C ASP A 58 -0.51 -10.81 -14.33
N SER A 59 0.27 -10.17 -15.22
CA SER A 59 0.77 -10.80 -16.45
C SER A 59 1.75 -11.95 -16.18
N GLU A 60 2.52 -11.88 -15.10
CA GLU A 60 3.42 -12.94 -14.65
C GLU A 60 2.92 -13.54 -13.33
N ARG A 61 2.27 -14.71 -13.42
CA ARG A 61 1.64 -15.39 -12.28
C ARG A 61 2.56 -16.38 -11.57
N ARG A 62 3.69 -16.74 -12.19
CA ARG A 62 4.72 -17.63 -11.60
C ARG A 62 6.11 -16.99 -11.67
N PRO A 63 6.27 -15.79 -11.11
CA PRO A 63 7.57 -15.16 -11.04
C PRO A 63 8.53 -15.98 -10.17
N LYS A 64 9.83 -15.84 -10.43
CA LYS A 64 10.86 -16.44 -9.58
C LYS A 64 10.99 -15.69 -8.24
N PRO A 65 11.48 -16.33 -7.17
CA PRO A 65 11.86 -15.64 -5.95
C PRO A 65 12.79 -14.45 -6.23
N GLY A 66 12.57 -13.34 -5.52
CA GLY A 66 13.26 -12.07 -5.71
C GLY A 66 12.69 -11.18 -6.82
N TYR A 67 11.73 -11.67 -7.61
CA TYR A 67 11.00 -10.84 -8.58
C TYR A 67 10.22 -9.73 -7.86
N ARG A 68 10.18 -8.56 -8.49
CA ARG A 68 9.50 -7.37 -8.00
C ARG A 68 8.53 -6.85 -9.04
N PHE A 69 7.34 -6.51 -8.59
CA PHE A 69 6.32 -5.83 -9.40
C PHE A 69 5.58 -4.80 -8.54
N THR A 70 4.78 -3.95 -9.18
CA THR A 70 4.06 -2.87 -8.51
C THR A 70 2.56 -3.10 -8.60
N CYS A 71 1.87 -2.89 -7.49
CA CYS A 71 0.43 -2.71 -7.44
C CYS A 71 0.09 -1.23 -7.19
N GLU A 72 -1.03 -0.78 -7.72
CA GLU A 72 -1.57 0.56 -7.53
C GLU A 72 -2.77 0.49 -6.59
N ALA A 73 -2.64 1.06 -5.40
CA ALA A 73 -3.74 1.22 -4.46
C ALA A 73 -4.39 2.59 -4.65
N THR A 74 -5.65 2.62 -5.06
CA THR A 74 -6.43 3.86 -5.21
C THR A 74 -7.12 4.18 -3.89
N VAL A 75 -6.96 5.42 -3.43
CA VAL A 75 -7.56 5.96 -2.20
C VAL A 75 -8.16 7.32 -2.56
N ARG A 76 -9.47 7.34 -2.82
CA ARG A 76 -10.18 8.49 -3.39
C ARG A 76 -9.48 8.99 -4.67
N GLU A 77 -9.02 10.24 -4.68
CA GLU A 77 -8.32 10.87 -5.80
C GLU A 77 -6.82 10.53 -5.89
N ALA A 78 -6.26 9.84 -4.91
CA ALA A 78 -4.83 9.54 -4.84
C ALA A 78 -4.54 8.08 -5.22
N THR A 79 -3.42 7.86 -5.91
CA THR A 79 -2.89 6.52 -6.21
C THR A 79 -1.59 6.32 -5.44
N VAL A 80 -1.52 5.27 -4.62
CA VAL A 80 -0.34 4.89 -3.85
C VAL A 80 0.30 3.66 -4.50
N PRO A 81 1.51 3.77 -5.06
CA PRO A 81 2.24 2.62 -5.56
C PRO A 81 2.77 1.74 -4.41
N VAL A 82 2.57 0.44 -4.56
CA VAL A 82 2.97 -0.62 -3.62
C VAL A 82 3.92 -1.56 -4.35
N GLU A 83 5.17 -1.65 -3.91
CA GLU A 83 6.11 -2.65 -4.42
C GLU A 83 5.87 -3.98 -3.72
N VAL A 84 5.73 -5.05 -4.51
CA VAL A 84 5.59 -6.42 -4.04
C VAL A 84 6.85 -7.18 -4.43
N THR A 85 7.44 -7.91 -3.47
CA THR A 85 8.58 -8.79 -3.68
C THR A 85 8.19 -10.23 -3.39
N VAL A 86 8.44 -11.13 -4.33
CA VAL A 86 8.24 -12.58 -4.18
C VAL A 86 9.40 -13.14 -3.36
N LYS A 87 9.11 -13.87 -2.29
CA LYS A 87 10.10 -14.29 -1.29
C LYS A 87 10.66 -15.67 -1.52
N ASP A 88 9.82 -16.60 -1.98
CA ASP A 88 10.16 -18.01 -2.09
C ASP A 88 9.38 -18.70 -3.20
N ASP A 89 9.70 -19.98 -3.40
CA ASP A 89 9.09 -20.83 -4.42
C ASP A 89 7.63 -21.20 -4.09
N ASP A 90 7.18 -20.97 -2.85
CA ASP A 90 5.79 -21.14 -2.42
C ASP A 90 4.92 -19.90 -2.75
N MET A 91 5.50 -18.91 -3.46
CA MET A 91 4.86 -17.65 -3.84
C MET A 91 4.46 -16.79 -2.64
N ALA A 92 5.14 -16.92 -1.49
CA ALA A 92 5.00 -15.95 -0.42
C ALA A 92 5.48 -14.58 -0.90
N VAL A 93 4.80 -13.52 -0.49
CA VAL A 93 5.12 -12.15 -0.90
C VAL A 93 5.28 -11.24 0.31
N GLU A 94 6.14 -10.24 0.17
CA GLU A 94 6.16 -9.08 1.03
C GLU A 94 5.83 -7.83 0.20
N PHE A 95 5.28 -6.80 0.85
CA PHE A 95 5.01 -5.55 0.15
C PHE A 95 5.19 -4.32 1.02
N VAL A 96 5.55 -3.23 0.35
CA VAL A 96 5.80 -1.92 0.94
C VAL A 96 5.24 -0.82 0.05
N THR A 97 4.74 0.26 0.66
CA THR A 97 4.38 1.47 -0.07
C THR A 97 5.65 2.22 -0.48
N LEU A 98 5.64 2.79 -1.69
CA LEU A 98 6.73 3.63 -2.19
C LEU A 98 6.49 5.12 -1.95
N GLN A 99 5.28 5.48 -1.53
CA GLN A 99 4.86 6.86 -1.28
C GLN A 99 4.06 6.95 0.03
N LYS A 100 4.17 8.09 0.71
CA LYS A 100 3.32 8.43 1.85
C LYS A 100 2.06 9.13 1.36
N LEU A 101 0.93 8.79 1.98
CA LEU A 101 -0.34 9.44 1.72
C LEU A 101 -0.56 10.57 2.73
N PHE A 102 -0.91 11.75 2.22
CA PHE A 102 -1.19 12.95 2.99
C PHE A 102 -2.63 13.41 2.76
N ASP A 103 -3.29 13.87 3.82
CA ASP A 103 -4.50 14.67 3.71
C ASP A 103 -4.13 16.15 3.83
N LEU A 104 -4.21 16.86 2.70
CA LEU A 104 -3.81 18.26 2.62
C LEU A 104 -4.71 19.17 3.45
N GLY A 105 -5.99 18.80 3.60
CA GLY A 105 -6.96 19.57 4.38
C GLY A 105 -6.64 19.59 5.88
N SER A 106 -6.06 18.49 6.40
CA SER A 106 -5.65 18.40 7.80
C SER A 106 -4.16 18.76 8.02
N ALA A 107 -3.33 18.71 6.98
CA ALA A 107 -1.91 19.07 7.08
C ALA A 107 -1.68 20.50 7.56
N GLY A 108 -2.41 21.48 7.00
CA GLY A 108 -2.31 22.88 7.39
C GLY A 108 -2.62 23.14 8.87
N PRO A 109 -3.82 22.76 9.35
CA PRO A 109 -4.18 22.86 10.77
C PRO A 109 -3.20 22.15 11.71
N THR A 110 -2.64 21.01 11.28
CA THR A 110 -1.63 20.27 12.06
C THR A 110 -0.31 21.02 12.17
N LEU A 111 0.11 21.72 11.11
CA LEU A 111 1.37 22.48 11.06
C LEU A 111 1.27 23.85 11.75
N ALA A 112 0.09 24.48 11.71
CA ALA A 112 -0.11 25.85 12.17
C ALA A 112 0.41 26.14 13.61
N PRO A 113 0.22 25.26 14.62
CA PRO A 113 0.76 25.48 15.96
C PRO A 113 2.29 25.55 16.00
N SER A 114 2.98 24.68 15.26
CA SER A 114 4.45 24.65 15.22
C SER A 114 5.01 25.84 14.45
N VAL A 115 4.36 26.22 13.35
CA VAL A 115 4.70 27.43 12.58
C VAL A 115 4.53 28.68 13.44
N SER A 116 3.39 28.80 14.14
CA SER A 116 3.09 29.96 15.00
C SER A 116 4.13 30.12 16.11
N LYS A 117 4.56 29.00 16.71
CA LYS A 117 5.65 28.99 17.70
C LYS A 117 6.98 29.46 17.10
N GLN A 118 7.33 29.00 15.90
CA GLN A 118 8.59 29.36 15.25
C GLN A 118 8.67 30.86 14.92
N VAL A 119 7.57 31.46 14.45
CA VAL A 119 7.55 32.88 14.07
C VAL A 119 7.10 33.82 15.19
N ASN A 120 6.77 33.29 16.36
CA ASN A 120 6.24 34.04 17.51
C ASN A 120 5.02 34.91 17.15
N ALA A 121 4.14 34.40 16.30
CA ALA A 121 2.92 35.06 15.85
C ALA A 121 1.84 34.04 15.53
N ALA A 122 0.57 34.40 15.66
CA ALA A 122 -0.53 33.53 15.24
C ALA A 122 -0.57 33.42 13.72
N VAL A 123 -0.46 32.19 13.20
CA VAL A 123 -0.43 31.88 11.77
C VAL A 123 -1.49 30.86 11.40
N SER A 124 -2.18 31.11 10.29
CA SER A 124 -2.98 30.11 9.58
C SER A 124 -2.14 29.47 8.48
N VAL A 125 -2.27 28.16 8.29
CA VAL A 125 -1.56 27.41 7.24
C VAL A 125 -2.59 26.67 6.40
N ASP A 126 -2.53 26.89 5.10
CA ASP A 126 -3.39 26.25 4.10
C ASP A 126 -2.51 25.45 3.12
N CYS A 127 -2.64 24.12 3.17
CA CYS A 127 -1.91 23.20 2.29
C CYS A 127 -2.75 22.73 1.08
N GLY A 128 -3.94 23.31 0.89
CA GLY A 128 -4.94 22.84 -0.05
C GLY A 128 -5.85 21.77 0.54
N THR A 129 -6.55 21.05 -0.33
CA THR A 129 -7.53 20.04 0.04
C THR A 129 -7.23 18.71 -0.65
N GLY A 130 -7.81 17.64 -0.12
CA GLY A 130 -7.76 16.33 -0.75
C GLY A 130 -6.55 15.50 -0.36
N LEU A 131 -6.50 14.29 -0.90
CA LEU A 131 -5.41 13.35 -0.69
C LEU A 131 -4.31 13.51 -1.72
N LYS A 132 -3.07 13.32 -1.26
CA LYS A 132 -1.90 13.33 -2.13
C LYS A 132 -0.90 12.26 -1.71
N ALA A 133 -0.50 11.41 -2.63
CA ALA A 133 0.60 10.49 -2.45
C ALA A 133 1.90 11.13 -2.93
N LEU A 134 2.95 11.09 -2.12
CA LEU A 134 4.26 11.64 -2.47
C LEU A 134 5.40 10.70 -2.04
N PRO A 135 6.42 10.50 -2.89
CA PRO A 135 7.59 9.72 -2.53
C PRO A 135 8.47 10.48 -1.52
N PRO A 136 9.36 9.77 -0.79
CA PRO A 136 10.45 10.40 -0.06
C PRO A 136 11.23 11.40 -0.92
N GLY A 137 11.56 12.55 -0.36
CA GLY A 137 12.18 13.69 -1.05
C GLY A 137 11.20 14.55 -1.86
N GLY A 138 9.97 14.08 -2.09
CA GLY A 138 8.89 14.89 -2.65
C GLY A 138 8.49 16.06 -1.73
N SER A 139 7.82 17.07 -2.27
CA SER A 139 7.35 18.20 -1.47
C SER A 139 6.01 18.76 -1.94
N PHE A 140 5.32 19.45 -1.02
CA PHE A 140 4.17 20.29 -1.33
C PHE A 140 4.28 21.63 -0.60
N ARG A 141 3.58 22.63 -1.11
CA ARG A 141 3.62 24.00 -0.60
C ARG A 141 2.32 24.30 0.13
N CYS A 142 2.44 24.98 1.25
CA CYS A 142 1.33 25.53 2.00
C CYS A 142 1.46 27.06 2.08
N ALA A 143 0.37 27.78 1.93
CA ALA A 143 0.32 29.20 2.20
C ALA A 143 0.24 29.42 3.72
N ALA A 144 1.13 30.24 4.26
CA ALA A 144 1.10 30.67 5.64
C ALA A 144 0.71 32.15 5.71
N ARG A 145 -0.26 32.51 6.55
CA ARG A 145 -0.71 33.91 6.74
C ARG A 145 -0.80 34.27 8.20
N ASP A 146 -0.23 35.42 8.56
CA ASP A 146 -0.37 35.99 9.90
C ASP A 146 -1.62 36.89 10.03
N THR A 147 -1.88 37.36 11.24
CA THR A 147 -3.04 38.21 11.57
C THR A 147 -2.90 39.66 11.09
N THR A 148 -1.70 40.08 10.68
CA THR A 148 -1.39 41.43 10.19
C THR A 148 -1.46 41.53 8.65
N GLY A 149 -1.71 40.41 7.97
CA GLY A 149 -1.79 40.32 6.51
C GLY A 149 -0.47 39.90 5.85
N GLY A 150 0.56 39.58 6.62
CA GLY A 150 1.80 39.01 6.12
C GLY A 150 1.59 37.60 5.57
N SER A 151 2.26 37.27 4.46
CA SER A 151 2.18 35.96 3.82
C SER A 151 3.55 35.38 3.57
N ALA A 152 3.69 34.06 3.76
CA ALA A 152 4.88 33.30 3.40
C ALA A 152 4.50 31.94 2.82
N THR A 153 5.47 31.27 2.21
CA THR A 153 5.29 29.89 1.72
C THR A 153 5.96 28.92 2.67
N LEU A 154 5.21 27.97 3.21
CA LEU A 154 5.76 26.81 3.88
C LEU A 154 6.00 25.72 2.85
N VAL A 155 7.20 25.16 2.80
CA VAL A 155 7.54 23.99 1.98
C VAL A 155 7.62 22.80 2.91
N TYR A 156 6.74 21.82 2.71
CA TYR A 156 6.74 20.54 3.39
C TYR A 156 7.45 19.50 2.52
N THR A 157 8.44 18.82 3.09
CA THR A 157 9.29 17.83 2.42
C THR A 157 9.07 16.47 3.07
N VAL A 158 8.73 15.50 2.24
CA VAL A 158 8.48 14.12 2.64
C VAL A 158 9.79 13.44 2.99
N GLY A 159 9.89 12.95 4.22
CA GLY A 159 11.03 12.17 4.71
C GLY A 159 10.99 10.71 4.25
N PRO A 160 11.89 9.87 4.79
CA PRO A 160 11.90 8.43 4.52
C PRO A 160 10.56 7.76 4.89
N MET A 161 10.23 6.64 4.23
CA MET A 161 8.97 5.90 4.50
C MET A 161 8.77 5.55 5.98
N ARG A 162 9.86 5.29 6.70
CA ARG A 162 9.90 5.11 8.16
C ARG A 162 10.76 6.18 8.82
N GLY A 163 10.37 7.44 8.63
CA GLY A 163 11.07 8.59 9.20
C GLY A 163 10.18 9.81 9.25
N GLU A 164 10.68 10.84 9.94
CA GLU A 164 9.98 12.11 10.10
C GLU A 164 10.06 12.94 8.82
N ASP A 165 8.99 13.66 8.54
CA ASP A 165 8.92 14.66 7.50
C ASP A 165 9.45 16.00 8.02
N GLN A 166 9.80 16.91 7.11
CA GLN A 166 10.38 18.21 7.48
C GLN A 166 9.63 19.34 6.80
N TRP A 167 9.67 20.53 7.39
CA TRP A 167 9.13 21.72 6.75
C TRP A 167 9.97 22.95 7.04
N ALA A 168 9.90 23.93 6.15
CA ALA A 168 10.57 25.21 6.31
C ALA A 168 9.74 26.34 5.71
N ILE A 169 9.76 27.50 6.35
CA ILE A 169 9.23 28.74 5.78
C ILE A 169 10.25 29.27 4.77
N LYS A 170 9.79 29.57 3.56
CA LYS A 170 10.55 30.21 2.51
C LYS A 170 9.93 31.58 2.23
N PRO A 171 10.76 32.62 1.98
CA PRO A 171 10.28 33.85 1.39
C PRO A 171 9.52 33.52 0.10
N SER A 172 8.33 34.09 -0.05
CA SER A 172 7.54 34.04 -1.27
C SER A 172 8.21 34.81 -2.40
#